data_AF-A0A9P8BHM9-F1
#
_entry.id   AF-A0A9P8BHM9-F1
#
_cell.length_a   1.000
_cell.length_b   1.000
_cell.length_c   1.000
_cell.angle_alpha   90.00
_cell.angle_beta   90.00
_cell.angle_gamma   90.00
#
_symmetry.space_group_name_H-M   'P 1'
#
loop_
_entity.id
_entity.type
_entity.pdbx_description
1 polymer ?
#
loop_
_entity_poly.entity_id
_entity_poly.type
_entity_poly.pdbx_seq_one_letter_code
_entity_poly.pdbx_strand_id
1 'polypeptide(L)'
;MTVEEAMIFWRKSFSSVSDDKFNKEYRYNIRHSYGLEGKRNNYPAKSCQTIITNNQPGPQDSHGCPFRHFSPENLTLALSAHLKVSAPADVKEILDAVKAQKYHIACTRVFEITHNVPAREGVGEGESVTHPNKYAARSRELEKIRSGGGVVAPAPVPTAQPKKEETKEAEIDFDDMDIDV
;
A
#
# COMPACT_ATOMS: atom_id res chain seq x y z
N MET A 1 2.93 10.71 -7.61
CA MET A 1 2.70 10.27 -8.99
C MET A 1 1.40 10.89 -9.41
N THR A 2 1.45 11.74 -10.42
CA THR A 2 0.23 12.29 -11.01
C THR A 2 -0.46 11.24 -11.88
N VAL A 3 -1.71 11.49 -12.26
CA VAL A 3 -2.42 10.55 -13.14
C VAL A 3 -1.78 10.50 -14.53
N GLU A 4 -1.23 11.62 -15.01
CA GLU A 4 -0.53 11.72 -16.30
C GLU A 4 0.73 10.84 -16.30
N GLU A 5 1.52 10.91 -15.22
CA GLU A 5 2.69 10.05 -15.03
C GLU A 5 2.30 8.57 -14.94
N ALA A 6 1.22 8.26 -14.21
CA ALA A 6 0.72 6.89 -14.08
C ALA A 6 0.26 6.32 -15.42
N MET A 7 -0.40 7.13 -16.26
CA MET A 7 -0.83 6.72 -17.60
C MET A 7 0.38 6.39 -18.49
N ILE A 8 1.41 7.24 -18.47
CA ILE A 8 2.65 6.99 -19.20
C ILE A 8 3.35 5.73 -18.69
N PHE A 9 3.42 5.56 -17.36
CA PHE A 9 4.00 4.39 -16.72
C PHE A 9 3.30 3.11 -17.18
N TRP A 10 1.98 3.01 -16.98
CA TRP A 10 1.24 1.80 -17.32
C TRP A 10 1.22 1.51 -18.82
N ARG A 11 1.15 2.56 -19.67
CA ARG A 11 1.24 2.36 -21.11
C ARG A 11 2.59 1.75 -21.49
N LYS A 12 3.70 2.24 -20.93
CA LYS A 12 5.03 1.68 -21.18
C LYS A 12 5.18 0.27 -20.63
N SER A 13 4.66 -0.02 -19.44
CA SER A 13 4.72 -1.34 -18.81
C SER A 13 3.93 -2.39 -19.59
N PHE A 14 2.80 -2.00 -20.22
CA PHE A 14 1.99 -2.91 -21.04
C PHE A 14 2.41 -2.85 -22.51
N SER A 15 3.71 -2.95 -22.76
CA SER A 15 4.32 -2.79 -24.10
C SER A 15 3.82 -3.81 -25.13
N SER A 16 3.39 -4.99 -24.70
CA SER A 16 2.79 -6.02 -25.55
C SER A 16 1.30 -5.82 -25.86
N VAL A 17 0.64 -4.85 -25.21
CA VAL A 17 -0.77 -4.51 -25.43
C VAL A 17 -0.85 -3.37 -26.43
N SER A 18 -1.75 -3.46 -27.42
CA SER A 18 -1.99 -2.39 -28.39
C SER A 18 -2.61 -1.16 -27.72
N ASP A 19 -2.44 0.01 -28.35
CA ASP A 19 -3.00 1.27 -27.83
C ASP A 19 -4.53 1.20 -27.71
N ASP A 20 -5.20 0.63 -28.72
CA ASP A 20 -6.65 0.47 -28.73
C ASP A 20 -7.13 -0.41 -27.57
N LYS A 21 -6.46 -1.55 -27.35
CA LYS A 21 -6.80 -2.46 -26.24
C LYS A 21 -6.52 -1.81 -24.89
N PHE A 22 -5.38 -1.11 -24.75
CA PHE A 22 -5.03 -0.39 -23.53
C PHE A 22 -6.09 0.67 -23.16
N ASN A 23 -6.49 1.47 -24.16
CA ASN A 23 -7.50 2.51 -23.98
C ASN A 23 -8.87 1.94 -23.63
N LYS A 24 -9.25 0.81 -24.24
CA LYS A 24 -10.54 0.16 -24.00
C LYS A 24 -10.63 -0.54 -22.65
N GLU A 25 -9.58 -1.25 -22.24
CA GLU A 25 -9.65 -2.17 -21.10
C GLU A 25 -9.02 -1.63 -19.80
N TYR A 26 -8.05 -0.71 -19.87
CA TYR A 26 -7.22 -0.33 -18.71
C TYR A 26 -7.29 1.14 -18.34
N ARG A 27 -7.36 2.04 -19.33
CA ARG A 27 -7.37 3.50 -19.10
C ARG A 27 -8.47 3.95 -18.13
N TYR A 28 -9.68 3.39 -18.28
CA TYR A 28 -10.79 3.69 -17.38
C TYR A 28 -10.46 3.33 -15.93
N ASN A 29 -9.96 2.11 -15.68
CA ASN A 29 -9.65 1.62 -14.34
C ASN A 29 -8.55 2.44 -13.65
N ILE A 30 -7.51 2.83 -14.40
CA ILE A 30 -6.45 3.70 -13.89
C ILE A 30 -7.06 5.03 -13.46
N ARG A 31 -7.83 5.72 -14.31
CA ARG A 31 -8.46 6.99 -13.96
C ARG A 31 -9.46 6.87 -12.81
N HIS A 32 -10.21 5.77 -12.76
CA HIS A 32 -11.13 5.45 -11.68
C HIS A 32 -10.39 5.32 -10.33
N SER A 33 -9.23 4.65 -10.31
CA SER A 33 -8.41 4.55 -9.08
C SER A 33 -7.91 5.90 -8.55
N TYR A 34 -7.82 6.92 -9.42
CA TYR A 34 -7.50 8.30 -9.05
C TYR A 34 -8.75 9.14 -8.74
N GLY A 35 -9.94 8.54 -8.70
CA GLY A 35 -11.20 9.24 -8.44
C GLY A 35 -11.67 10.14 -9.59
N LEU A 36 -11.20 9.90 -10.81
CA LEU A 36 -11.53 10.72 -11.99
C LEU A 36 -12.67 10.16 -12.84
N GLU A 37 -13.23 9.00 -12.45
CA GLU A 37 -14.31 8.32 -13.14
C GLU A 37 -15.36 7.82 -12.12
N GLY A 38 -16.56 7.46 -12.60
CA GLY A 38 -17.62 6.88 -11.77
C GLY A 38 -18.04 7.79 -10.62
N LYS A 39 -18.14 7.22 -9.40
CA LYS A 39 -18.51 7.96 -8.17
C LYS A 39 -17.42 8.93 -7.67
N ARG A 40 -16.26 8.98 -8.32
CA ARG A 40 -15.13 9.87 -7.98
C ARG A 40 -14.65 9.69 -6.53
N ASN A 41 -14.67 8.44 -6.07
CA ASN A 41 -14.23 8.07 -4.73
C ASN A 41 -12.71 8.27 -4.59
N ASN A 42 -12.29 8.62 -3.38
CA ASN A 42 -10.88 8.60 -3.01
C ASN A 42 -10.48 7.19 -2.59
N TYR A 43 -9.56 6.56 -3.33
CA TYR A 43 -9.05 5.22 -3.05
C TYR A 43 -7.67 5.30 -2.40
N PRO A 44 -7.57 5.29 -1.05
CA PRO A 44 -6.28 5.32 -0.39
C PRO A 44 -5.48 4.05 -0.70
N ALA A 45 -4.15 4.18 -0.66
CA ALA A 45 -3.26 3.02 -0.75
C ALA A 45 -3.56 2.03 0.38
N LYS A 46 -3.39 0.74 0.09
CA LYS A 46 -3.73 -0.33 1.04
C LYS A 46 -2.70 -0.41 2.17
N SER A 47 -3.18 -0.55 3.40
CA SER A 47 -2.36 -0.82 4.58
C SER A 47 -1.74 -2.23 4.53
N CYS A 48 -0.68 -2.48 5.30
CA CYS A 48 -0.11 -3.83 5.43
C CYS A 48 -1.18 -4.82 5.91
N GLN A 49 -2.02 -4.42 6.87
CA GLN A 49 -3.09 -5.27 7.37
C GLN A 49 -4.04 -5.69 6.24
N THR A 50 -4.53 -4.72 5.45
CA THR A 50 -5.40 -4.99 4.31
C THR A 50 -4.74 -5.91 3.27
N ILE A 51 -3.45 -5.73 3.00
CA ILE A 51 -2.70 -6.55 2.04
C ILE A 51 -2.49 -7.99 2.55
N ILE A 52 -2.34 -8.17 3.87
CA ILE A 52 -2.13 -9.48 4.49
C ILE A 52 -3.43 -10.26 4.60
N THR A 53 -4.55 -9.60 4.90
CA THR A 53 -5.82 -10.29 5.20
C THR A 53 -6.72 -10.46 3.99
N ASN A 54 -6.67 -9.56 3.01
CA ASN A 54 -7.65 -9.52 1.92
C ASN A 54 -7.05 -10.03 0.61
N ASN A 55 -7.84 -10.79 -0.15
CA ASN A 55 -7.52 -11.29 -1.49
C ASN A 55 -6.18 -12.02 -1.54
N GLN A 56 -6.11 -13.21 -0.93
CA GLN A 56 -4.89 -14.02 -1.00
C GLN A 56 -4.49 -14.27 -2.47
N PRO A 57 -3.19 -14.14 -2.80
CA PRO A 57 -2.71 -14.33 -4.17
C PRO A 57 -2.81 -15.79 -4.61
N GLY A 58 -3.29 -16.01 -5.83
CA GLY A 58 -3.21 -17.30 -6.52
C GLY A 58 -1.84 -17.52 -7.20
N PRO A 59 -1.64 -18.67 -7.87
CA PRO A 59 -0.35 -19.04 -8.48
C PRO A 59 0.16 -18.09 -9.58
N GLN A 60 -0.74 -17.37 -10.24
CA GLN A 60 -0.41 -16.41 -11.31
C GLN A 60 -0.39 -14.96 -10.81
N ASP A 61 -0.72 -14.74 -9.54
CA ASP A 61 -0.78 -13.42 -8.95
C ASP A 61 0.56 -13.00 -8.35
N SER A 62 0.85 -11.70 -8.38
CA SER A 62 2.07 -11.12 -7.81
C SER A 62 1.79 -10.10 -6.70
N HIS A 63 0.56 -10.03 -6.19
CA HIS A 63 0.19 -9.16 -5.07
C HIS A 63 0.34 -9.85 -3.71
N GLY A 64 0.15 -9.09 -2.63
CA GLY A 64 0.18 -9.59 -1.26
C GLY A 64 1.48 -9.23 -0.52
N CYS A 65 1.60 -9.74 0.71
CA CYS A 65 2.80 -9.59 1.53
C CYS A 65 3.74 -10.81 1.35
N PRO A 66 4.99 -10.64 0.88
CA PRO A 66 5.93 -11.74 0.72
C PRO A 66 6.20 -12.49 2.03
N PHE A 67 6.27 -11.78 3.15
CA PHE A 67 6.47 -12.38 4.48
C PHE A 67 5.30 -13.27 4.93
N ARG A 68 4.12 -13.14 4.31
CA ARG A 68 2.95 -13.99 4.56
C ARG A 68 2.80 -15.09 3.53
N HIS A 69 2.97 -14.76 2.25
CA HIS A 69 2.53 -15.60 1.14
C HIS A 69 3.66 -16.38 0.47
N PHE A 70 4.93 -16.01 0.67
CA PHE A 70 6.04 -16.84 0.17
C PHE A 70 6.30 -18.00 1.12
N SER A 71 6.75 -19.13 0.56
CA SER A 71 7.36 -20.18 1.38
C SER A 71 8.68 -19.67 1.99
N PRO A 72 9.16 -20.28 3.09
CA PRO A 72 10.44 -19.89 3.70
C PRO A 72 11.62 -19.93 2.72
N GLU A 73 11.61 -20.89 1.79
CA GLU A 73 12.65 -21.07 0.77
C GLU A 73 12.60 -19.92 -0.25
N ASN A 74 11.40 -19.61 -0.78
CA ASN A 74 11.20 -18.51 -1.71
C ASN A 74 11.50 -17.15 -1.06
N LEU A 75 11.14 -16.97 0.21
CA LEU A 75 11.45 -15.76 0.97
C LEU A 75 12.97 -15.61 1.14
N THR A 76 13.68 -16.66 1.50
CA THR A 76 15.15 -16.64 1.65
C THR A 76 15.85 -16.32 0.34
N LEU A 77 15.37 -16.89 -0.77
CA LEU A 77 15.88 -16.58 -2.11
C LEU A 77 15.62 -15.11 -2.46
N ALA A 78 14.42 -14.59 -2.21
CA ALA A 78 14.10 -13.19 -2.48
C ALA A 78 14.92 -12.20 -1.63
N LEU A 79 15.13 -12.51 -0.35
CA LEU A 79 15.95 -11.70 0.58
C LEU A 79 17.39 -11.56 0.07
N SER A 80 18.01 -12.67 -0.34
CA SER A 80 19.39 -12.66 -0.83
C SER A 80 19.49 -12.04 -2.23
N ALA A 81 18.62 -12.42 -3.17
CA ALA A 81 18.69 -11.99 -4.56
C ALA A 81 18.34 -10.51 -4.79
N HIS A 82 17.35 -9.97 -4.08
CA HIS A 82 16.83 -8.64 -4.34
C HIS A 82 17.18 -7.61 -3.27
N LEU A 83 17.35 -8.05 -2.02
CA LEU A 83 17.52 -7.16 -0.88
C LEU A 83 18.93 -7.23 -0.27
N LYS A 84 19.81 -8.10 -0.81
CA LYS A 84 21.18 -8.31 -0.33
C LYS A 84 21.24 -8.70 1.15
N VAL A 85 20.19 -9.32 1.68
CA VAL A 85 20.13 -9.85 3.04
C VAL A 85 20.50 -11.34 2.98
N SER A 86 21.74 -11.65 3.32
CA SER A 86 22.28 -13.02 3.22
C SER A 86 22.98 -13.53 4.48
N ALA A 87 23.18 -12.67 5.49
CA ALA A 87 23.79 -13.09 6.75
C ALA A 87 22.89 -14.12 7.45
N PRO A 88 23.41 -15.31 7.83
CA PRO A 88 22.59 -16.38 8.39
C PRO A 88 21.80 -15.98 9.64
N ALA A 89 22.40 -15.15 10.50
CA ALA A 89 21.74 -14.64 11.71
C ALA A 89 20.53 -13.76 11.38
N ASP A 90 20.68 -12.84 10.42
CA ASP A 90 19.61 -11.92 10.01
C ASP A 90 18.46 -12.66 9.31
N VAL A 91 18.80 -13.58 8.41
CA VAL A 91 17.80 -14.41 7.72
C VAL A 91 17.01 -15.24 8.73
N LYS A 92 17.70 -15.85 9.71
CA LYS A 92 17.05 -16.63 10.77
C LYS A 92 16.09 -15.77 11.58
N GLU A 93 16.49 -14.56 11.99
CA GLU A 93 15.64 -13.65 12.75
C GLU A 93 14.37 -13.27 11.97
N ILE A 94 14.51 -12.98 10.67
CA ILE A 94 13.37 -12.67 9.79
C ILE A 94 12.42 -13.87 9.70
N LEU A 95 12.95 -15.07 9.46
CA LEU A 95 12.16 -16.30 9.34
C LEU A 95 11.47 -16.68 10.66
N ASP A 96 12.11 -16.46 11.80
CA ASP A 96 11.52 -16.68 13.12
C ASP A 96 10.33 -15.72 13.35
N ALA A 97 10.45 -14.46 12.94
CA ALA A 97 9.35 -13.49 12.98
C ALA A 97 8.20 -13.89 12.04
N VAL A 98 8.50 -14.37 10.83
CA VAL A 98 7.49 -14.92 9.90
C VAL A 98 6.77 -16.13 10.49
N LYS A 99 7.51 -17.06 11.09
CA LYS A 99 6.96 -18.26 11.75
C LYS A 99 6.06 -17.89 12.92
N ALA A 100 6.39 -16.83 13.65
CA ALA A 100 5.55 -16.24 14.70
C ALA A 100 4.39 -15.39 14.16
N GLN A 101 4.18 -15.35 12.84
CA GLN A 101 3.17 -14.53 12.14
C GLN A 101 3.30 -13.01 12.38
N LYS A 102 4.50 -12.55 12.77
CA LYS A 102 4.82 -11.13 12.99
C LYS A 102 5.40 -10.51 11.72
N TYR A 103 4.60 -10.47 10.66
CA TYR A 103 5.05 -10.05 9.31
C TYR A 103 5.56 -8.60 9.27
N HIS A 104 4.94 -7.71 10.04
CA HIS A 104 5.39 -6.31 10.14
C HIS A 104 6.78 -6.21 10.77
N ILE A 105 7.11 -7.04 11.76
CA ILE A 105 8.45 -7.09 12.36
C ILE A 105 9.46 -7.64 11.36
N ALA A 106 9.13 -8.71 10.63
CA ALA A 106 9.98 -9.25 9.57
C ALA A 106 10.31 -8.19 8.50
N CYS A 107 9.30 -7.44 8.04
CA CYS A 107 9.48 -6.35 7.09
C CYS A 107 10.31 -5.19 7.68
N THR A 108 10.10 -4.86 8.96
CA THR A 108 10.89 -3.84 9.67
C THR A 108 12.35 -4.24 9.79
N ARG A 109 12.63 -5.51 10.09
CA ARG A 109 14.01 -6.00 10.20
C ARG A 109 14.76 -5.89 8.87
N VAL A 110 14.09 -6.22 7.76
CA VAL A 110 14.63 -6.00 6.41
C VAL A 110 14.90 -4.52 6.14
N PHE A 111 13.99 -3.63 6.54
CA PHE A 111 14.19 -2.19 6.42
C PHE A 111 15.46 -1.75 7.14
N GLU A 112 15.62 -2.16 8.40
CA GLU A 112 16.77 -1.82 9.24
C GLU A 112 18.11 -2.24 8.60
N ILE A 113 18.18 -3.50 8.14
CA ILE A 113 19.38 -4.05 7.50
C ILE A 113 19.70 -3.30 6.21
N THR A 114 18.70 -3.07 5.35
CA THR A 114 18.92 -2.48 4.02
C THR A 114 19.27 -0.99 4.05
N HIS A 115 18.97 -0.28 5.14
CA HIS A 115 19.25 1.15 5.30
C HIS A 115 20.35 1.43 6.35
N ASN A 116 20.99 0.41 6.91
CA ASN A 116 21.95 0.51 8.02
C ASN A 116 21.38 1.27 9.24
N VAL A 117 20.10 1.04 9.53
CA VAL A 117 19.44 1.60 10.72
C VAL A 117 19.64 0.63 11.89
N PRO A 118 19.97 1.12 13.11
CA PRO A 118 20.07 0.30 14.30
C PRO A 118 18.83 -0.59 14.52
N ALA A 119 19.07 -1.80 15.00
CA ALA A 119 17.99 -2.73 15.32
C ALA A 119 17.05 -2.10 16.36
N ARG A 120 15.73 -2.29 16.16
CA ARG A 120 14.63 -1.76 16.98
C ARG A 120 14.34 -0.28 16.82
N GLU A 121 15.02 0.44 15.93
CA GLU A 121 14.61 1.81 15.57
C GLU A 121 13.51 1.79 14.50
N GLY A 122 13.44 0.73 13.69
CA GLY A 122 12.41 0.53 12.68
C GLY A 122 12.33 1.65 11.64
N VAL A 123 11.13 2.19 11.44
CA VAL A 123 10.90 3.33 10.52
C VAL A 123 11.04 4.69 11.21
N GLY A 124 11.57 4.73 12.43
CA GLY A 124 11.71 5.92 13.27
C GLY A 124 11.04 5.73 14.63
N GLU A 125 11.67 6.23 15.70
CA GLU A 125 11.16 6.20 17.08
C GLU A 125 10.80 4.79 17.61
N GLY A 126 11.39 3.74 17.01
CA GLY A 126 11.11 2.36 17.37
C GLY A 126 9.80 1.80 16.81
N GLU A 127 9.19 2.49 15.84
CA GLU A 127 7.96 2.04 15.22
C GLU A 127 8.21 0.99 14.12
N SER A 128 7.36 -0.04 14.09
CA SER A 128 7.38 -1.04 13.02
C SER A 128 6.64 -0.59 11.75
N VAL A 129 6.95 -1.22 10.62
CA VAL A 129 6.31 -0.95 9.32
C VAL A 129 4.86 -1.43 9.29
N THR A 130 3.91 -0.49 9.19
CA THR A 130 2.47 -0.78 9.12
C THR A 130 1.82 -0.46 7.76
N HIS A 131 2.53 0.23 6.87
CA HIS A 131 2.04 0.61 5.55
C HIS A 131 3.17 0.66 4.51
N PRO A 132 3.00 0.14 3.27
CA PRO A 132 4.03 0.19 2.23
C PRO A 132 4.52 1.61 1.90
N ASN A 133 3.60 2.57 1.74
CA ASN A 133 3.96 3.97 1.56
C ASN A 133 4.80 4.55 2.72
N LYS A 134 4.60 4.09 3.96
CA LYS A 134 5.41 4.53 5.11
C LYS A 134 6.86 4.03 4.98
N TYR A 135 7.02 2.75 4.65
CA TYR A 135 8.33 2.17 4.31
C TYR A 135 9.03 2.99 3.22
N ALA A 136 8.35 3.23 2.10
CA ALA A 136 8.92 3.95 0.96
C ALA A 136 9.24 5.42 1.27
N ALA A 137 8.39 6.10 2.05
CA ALA A 137 8.60 7.48 2.44
C ALA A 137 9.86 7.61 3.33
N ARG A 138 9.96 6.76 4.37
CA ARG A 138 11.12 6.76 5.27
C ARG A 138 12.41 6.37 4.54
N SER A 139 12.36 5.37 3.67
CA SER A 139 13.49 4.97 2.83
C SER A 139 14.04 6.17 2.02
N ARG A 140 13.15 6.90 1.33
CA ARG A 140 13.53 8.09 0.55
C ARG A 140 14.06 9.23 1.41
N GLU A 141 13.53 9.39 2.62
CA GLU A 141 14.02 10.39 3.56
C GLU A 141 15.46 10.09 3.99
N LEU A 142 15.75 8.84 4.36
CA LEU A 142 17.11 8.42 4.73
C LEU A 142 18.09 8.60 3.56
N GLU A 143 17.69 8.30 2.33
CA GLU A 143 18.54 8.55 1.15
C GLU A 143 18.84 10.03 0.93
N LYS A 144 17.88 10.93 1.17
CA LYS A 144 18.10 12.38 1.10
C LYS A 144 19.09 12.85 2.17
N ILE A 145 18.92 12.37 3.41
CA ILE A 145 19.81 12.69 4.54
C ILE A 145 21.23 12.22 4.22
N ARG A 146 21.39 10.98 3.72
CA ARG A 146 22.69 10.43 3.32
C ARG A 146 23.35 11.20 2.17
N SER A 147 22.54 11.74 1.26
CA SER A 147 23.01 12.54 0.12
C SER A 147 23.32 14.01 0.49
N GLY A 148 23.27 14.38 1.78
CA GLY A 148 23.61 15.73 2.26
C GLY A 148 22.50 16.77 2.06
N GLY A 149 21.28 16.36 1.71
CA GLY A 149 20.12 17.25 1.60
C GLY A 149 19.46 17.45 2.97
N GLY A 150 19.52 18.68 3.48
CA GLY A 150 18.92 19.09 4.75
C GLY A 150 17.46 18.64 4.92
N VAL A 151 17.10 18.38 6.18
CA VAL A 151 15.81 17.87 6.64
C VAL A 151 14.66 18.70 6.06
N VAL A 152 13.90 18.15 5.13
CA VAL A 152 12.58 18.66 4.77
C VAL A 152 11.57 17.72 5.41
N ALA A 153 10.86 18.25 6.41
CA ALA A 153 9.78 17.56 7.11
C ALA A 153 8.83 16.86 6.11
N PRO A 154 8.31 15.67 6.44
CA PRO A 154 7.42 14.95 5.55
C PRO A 154 6.18 15.80 5.26
N ALA A 155 5.84 15.93 3.98
CA ALA A 155 4.58 16.53 3.56
C ALA A 155 3.42 15.74 4.19
N PRO A 156 2.40 16.42 4.74
CA PRO A 156 1.27 15.75 5.35
C PRO A 156 0.57 14.86 4.32
N VAL A 157 0.45 13.57 4.65
CA VAL A 157 -0.45 12.67 3.93
C VAL A 157 -1.86 13.24 4.10
N PRO A 158 -2.62 13.49 3.03
CA PRO A 158 -3.98 14.00 3.17
C PRO A 158 -4.83 12.92 3.83
N THR A 159 -5.08 13.09 5.13
CA THR A 159 -6.10 12.37 5.87
C THR A 159 -7.45 12.85 5.34
N ALA A 160 -8.14 11.95 4.64
CA ALA A 160 -9.52 12.18 4.27
C ALA A 160 -10.35 12.35 5.54
N GLN A 161 -10.87 13.56 5.77
CA GLN A 161 -11.84 13.81 6.84
C GLN A 161 -13.16 13.11 6.49
N PRO A 162 -13.84 12.50 7.46
CA PRO A 162 -15.17 11.95 7.23
C PRO A 162 -16.16 13.11 7.05
N LYS A 163 -16.81 13.20 5.89
CA LYS A 163 -17.98 14.08 5.72
C LYS A 163 -19.12 13.53 6.57
N LYS A 164 -19.68 14.38 7.43
CA LYS A 164 -20.96 14.11 8.11
C LYS A 164 -22.05 13.97 7.05
N GLU A 165 -22.75 12.84 7.08
CA GLU A 165 -23.94 12.58 6.28
C GLU A 165 -25.14 13.16 7.03
N GLU A 166 -25.78 14.16 6.43
CA GLU A 166 -26.95 14.83 6.98
C GLU A 166 -28.19 14.05 6.52
N THR A 167 -28.75 13.25 7.42
CA THR A 167 -30.02 12.54 7.20
C THR A 167 -31.16 13.56 7.23
N LYS A 168 -31.81 13.77 6.08
CA LYS A 168 -33.12 14.43 6.03
C LYS A 168 -34.19 13.42 6.45
N GLU A 169 -34.82 13.67 7.58
CA GLU A 169 -36.08 13.04 7.95
C GLU A 169 -37.17 13.50 6.97
N ALA A 170 -37.91 12.55 6.42
CA ALA A 170 -39.13 12.84 5.66
C ALA A 170 -40.28 12.93 6.66
N GLU A 171 -40.89 14.10 6.78
CA GLU A 171 -42.18 14.27 7.45
C GLU A 171 -43.25 13.54 6.61
N ILE A 172 -43.94 12.59 7.24
CA ILE A 172 -45.13 11.95 6.68
C ILE A 172 -46.31 12.84 7.08
N ASP A 173 -46.89 13.51 6.10
CA ASP A 173 -48.14 14.26 6.21
C ASP A 173 -49.31 13.27 6.42
N PHE A 174 -50.08 13.46 7.49
CA PHE A 174 -51.09 12.53 7.99
C PHE A 174 -52.52 13.08 7.83
N ASP A 175 -52.74 14.05 6.94
CA ASP A 175 -54.03 14.74 6.77
C ASP A 175 -54.88 14.31 5.56
N ASP A 176 -54.54 13.23 4.83
CA ASP A 176 -55.42 12.66 3.79
C ASP A 176 -56.20 11.42 4.29
N MET A 177 -57.01 11.62 5.33
CA MET A 177 -58.02 10.66 5.77
C MET A 177 -59.42 11.27 5.64
N ASP A 178 -59.85 11.46 4.39
CA ASP A 178 -61.24 11.74 4.05
C ASP A 178 -62.13 10.57 4.50
N ILE A 179 -62.80 10.77 5.63
CA ILE A 179 -64.03 10.10 6.01
C ILE A 179 -65.15 10.77 5.23
N ASP A 180 -65.86 10.01 4.39
CA ASP A 180 -67.28 10.26 4.15
C ASP A 180 -68.01 8.97 3.74
N VAL A 181 -68.90 8.57 4.65
CA VAL A 181 -70.23 7.92 4.51
C VAL A 181 -70.41 6.72 3.57
#